data_AF-A0A5B8W5K9-F1
#
_entry.id   AF-A0A5B8W5K9-F1
#
_cell.length_a   1.000
_cell.length_b   1.000
_cell.length_c   1.000
_cell.angle_alpha   90.00
_cell.angle_beta   90.00
_cell.angle_gamma   90.00
#
_symmetry.space_group_name_H-M   'P 1'
#
loop_
_entity.id
_entity.type
_entity.pdbx_description
1 polymer ?
#
loop_
_entity_poly.entity_id
_entity_poly.type
_entity_poly.pdbx_seq_one_letter_code
_entity_poly.pdbx_strand_id
1 'polypeptide(L)' 'MESFELQVDQRTYKVIQSAIGKTTVFSVFSHSSFHTITKVGADCWEVVEHRFGNHQIPLQVIGKSIDDYFGL' A
#
# COMPACT_ATOMS: atom_id res chain seq x y z
N MET A 1 1.28 4.19 -14.72
CA MET A 1 0.88 3.63 -13.42
C MET A 1 0.54 4.80 -12.53
N GLU A 2 -0.65 4.81 -11.96
CA GLU A 2 -1.07 5.88 -11.05
C GLU A 2 -0.41 5.70 -9.69
N SER A 3 -0.01 6.81 -9.07
CA SER A 3 0.63 6.82 -7.77
C SER A 3 0.27 8.07 -6.98
N PHE A 4 0.22 7.93 -5.67
CA PHE A 4 0.06 9.06 -4.75
C PHE A 4 1.02 8.95 -3.57
N GLU A 5 1.24 10.08 -2.91
CA GLU A 5 2.02 10.15 -1.68
C GLU A 5 1.07 10.29 -0.49
N LEU A 6 1.40 9.59 0.59
CA LEU A 6 0.61 9.56 1.81
C LEU A 6 1.53 9.80 3.00
N GLN A 7 1.14 10.73 3.86
CA GLN A 7 1.86 10.97 5.11
C GLN A 7 1.13 10.30 6.28
N VAL A 8 1.80 9.37 6.96
CA VAL A 8 1.29 8.66 8.16
C VAL A 8 2.38 8.65 9.23
N ASP A 9 2.05 9.03 10.46
CA ASP A 9 2.98 9.01 11.60
C ASP A 9 4.36 9.64 11.31
N GLN A 10 4.34 10.83 10.69
CA GLN A 10 5.53 11.59 10.28
C GLN A 10 6.39 10.90 9.20
N ARG A 11 5.88 9.85 8.55
CA ARG A 11 6.53 9.15 7.45
C ARG A 11 5.77 9.38 6.16
N THR A 12 6.51 9.57 5.07
CA THR A 12 5.93 9.62 3.73
C THR A 12 6.04 8.26 3.09
N TYR A 13 4.90 7.78 2.60
CA TYR A 13 4.76 6.58 1.81
C TYR A 13 4.40 6.96 0.38
N LYS A 14 5.06 6.35 -0.59
CA LYS A 14 4.64 6.40 -1.99
C LYS A 14 3.89 5.13 -2.31
N VAL A 15 2.66 5.27 -2.75
CA VAL A 15 1.79 4.16 -3.13
C VAL A 15 1.64 4.15 -4.65
N ILE A 16 1.89 3.00 -5.27
CA ILE A 16 1.80 2.82 -6.72
C ILE A 16 0.85 1.66 -7.00
N GLN A 17 -0.25 1.93 -7.69
CA GLN A 17 -1.16 0.89 -8.12
C GLN A 17 -0.46 0.01 -9.17
N SER A 18 -0.44 -1.29 -8.90
CA SER A 18 0.17 -2.30 -9.76
C SER A 18 -0.89 -3.38 -10.03
N ALA A 19 -1.20 -3.65 -11.29
CA ALA A 19 -2.10 -4.74 -11.63
C ALA A 19 -1.25 -5.98 -11.96
N ILE A 20 -1.40 -7.07 -11.19
CA ILE A 20 -0.86 -8.39 -11.57
C ILE A 20 -2.07 -9.29 -11.88
N GLY A 21 -2.42 -9.36 -13.17
CA GLY A 21 -3.54 -10.19 -13.64
C GLY A 21 -4.90 -9.67 -13.17
N LYS A 22 -5.68 -10.51 -12.46
CA LYS A 22 -7.04 -10.19 -11.99
C LYS A 22 -7.08 -9.50 -10.62
N THR A 23 -5.95 -9.42 -9.92
CA THR A 23 -5.87 -8.88 -8.55
C THR A 23 -5.16 -7.55 -8.56
N THR A 24 -5.81 -6.52 -8.01
CA THR A 24 -5.18 -5.21 -7.80
C THR A 24 -4.23 -5.32 -6.61
N VAL A 25 -2.95 -4.99 -6.83
CA VAL A 25 -1.94 -4.93 -5.78
C VAL A 25 -1.34 -3.52 -5.74
N PHE A 26 -0.80 -3.14 -4.59
CA PHE A 26 -0.25 -1.82 -4.38
C PHE A 26 1.16 -1.93 -3.84
N SER A 27 2.06 -1.28 -4.53
CA SER A 27 3.44 -1.12 -4.12
C SER A 27 3.54 0.06 -3.16
N VAL A 28 3.96 -0.18 -1.93
CA VAL A 28 4.07 0.80 -0.84
C VAL A 28 5.54 0.97 -0.47
N PHE A 29 6.09 2.13 -0.82
CA PHE A 29 7.47 2.49 -0.56
C PHE A 29 7.55 3.51 0.57
N SER A 30 8.56 3.40 1.42
CA SER A 30 9.07 4.50 2.23
C SER A 30 10.55 4.71 1.92
N HIS A 31 11.21 5.66 2.58
CA HIS A 31 12.65 5.85 2.43
C HIS A 31 13.48 4.60 2.81
N SER A 32 12.93 3.67 3.59
CA SER A 32 13.68 2.51 4.14
C SER A 32 12.96 1.17 4.03
N SER A 33 11.82 1.10 3.34
CA SER A 33 11.06 -0.15 3.23
C SER A 33 10.26 -0.26 1.94
N PHE A 34 10.04 -1.48 1.48
CA PHE A 34 9.15 -1.78 0.37
C PHE A 34 8.23 -2.95 0.67
N HIS A 35 6.93 -2.71 0.53
CA HIS A 35 5.88 -3.69 0.71
C HIS A 35 4.99 -3.74 -0.53
N THR A 36 4.47 -4.91 -0.85
CA THR A 36 3.34 -5.07 -1.76
C THR A 36 2.14 -5.52 -0.96
N ILE A 37 1.03 -4.82 -1.12
CA ILE A 37 -0.21 -5.07 -0.38
C ILE A 37 -1.37 -5.32 -1.33
N THR A 38 -2.41 -5.98 -0.87
CA THR A 38 -3.63 -6.23 -1.63
C THR A 38 -4.85 -6.15 -0.73
N LYS A 39 -6.00 -5.89 -1.35
CA LYS A 39 -7.29 -5.85 -0.66
C LYS A 39 -7.91 -7.26 -0.67
N VAL A 40 -8.20 -7.80 0.50
CA VAL A 40 -8.76 -9.13 0.72
C VAL A 40 -10.15 -8.99 1.34
N GLY A 41 -11.13 -8.63 0.51
CA GLY A 41 -12.51 -8.37 0.95
C GLY A 41 -12.87 -6.89 0.94
N ALA A 42 -13.94 -6.51 1.64
CA ALA A 42 -14.47 -5.14 1.60
C ALA A 42 -13.60 -4.14 2.38
N ASP A 43 -13.04 -4.53 3.53
CA ASP A 43 -12.37 -3.62 4.46
C ASP A 43 -11.03 -4.16 5.00
N CYS A 44 -10.49 -5.22 4.38
CA CYS A 44 -9.27 -5.86 4.86
C CYS A 44 -8.15 -5.73 3.84
N TRP A 45 -6.98 -5.33 4.34
CA TRP A 45 -5.75 -5.20 3.58
C TRP A 45 -4.69 -6.16 4.13
N GLU A 46 -3.94 -6.79 3.23
CA GLU A 46 -2.90 -7.76 3.57
C GLU A 46 -1.58 -7.42 2.87
N VAL A 47 -0.46 -7.76 3.51
CA VAL A 47 0.87 -7.71 2.89
C VAL A 47 1.11 -9.00 2.13
N VAL A 48 1.29 -8.89 0.82
CA VAL A 48 1.59 -10.02 -0.08
C VAL A 48 3.09 -10.26 -0.16
N GLU A 49 3.89 -9.20 -0.15
CA GLU A 49 5.35 -9.28 -0.25
C GLU A 49 6.00 -8.18 0.59
N HIS A 50 7.11 -8.50 1.25
CA HIS A 50 8.01 -7.54 1.88
C HIS A 50 9.42 -7.83 1.40
N ARG A 51 10.02 -6.93 0.61
CA ARG A 51 11.33 -7.20 -0.02
C ARG A 51 12.51 -6.70 0.79
N PHE A 52 12.39 -5.53 1.40
CA PHE A 52 13.45 -4.94 2.21
C PHE A 52 12.90 -3.94 3.21
N GLY A 53 13.74 -3.63 4.19
CA GLY A 53 13.37 -2.89 5.40
C GLY A 53 13.00 -3.84 6.51
N ASN A 54 12.88 -3.31 7.72
CA ASN A 54 12.35 -4.01 8.90
C ASN A 54 11.23 -3.20 9.57
N HIS A 55 10.82 -2.10 8.92
CA HIS A 55 9.76 -1.24 9.39
C HIS A 55 8.41 -1.84 9.04
N GLN A 56 7.62 -2.13 10.07
CA GLN A 56 6.20 -2.38 9.89
C GLN A 56 5.54 -1.13 9.30
N ILE A 57 4.62 -1.34 8.36
CA ILE A 57 3.79 -0.28 7.79
C ILE A 57 2.44 -0.23 8.52
N PRO A 58 1.85 0.96 8.68
CA PRO A 58 0.49 1.11 9.21
C PRO A 58 -0.53 0.68 8.14
N LEU A 59 -0.60 -0.64 7.88
CA LEU A 59 -1.28 -1.25 6.75
C LEU A 59 -2.73 -0.80 6.59
N GLN A 60 -3.50 -0.77 7.68
CA GLN A 60 -4.92 -0.42 7.62
C GLN A 60 -5.15 1.06 7.31
N VAL A 61 -4.25 1.95 7.77
CA VAL A 61 -4.32 3.38 7.44
C VAL A 61 -4.00 3.60 5.96
N ILE A 62 -2.92 2.96 5.48
CA ILE A 62 -2.52 3.02 4.08
C ILE A 62 -3.61 2.44 3.18
N GLY A 63 -4.18 1.29 3.54
CA GLY A 63 -5.26 0.63 2.83
C GLY A 63 -6.49 1.52 2.71
N LYS A 64 -6.94 2.13 3.82
CA LYS A 64 -8.06 3.08 3.78
C LYS A 64 -7.79 4.27 2.86
N SER A 65 -6.58 4.83 2.86
CA SER A 65 -6.24 5.92 1.94
C SER A 65 -6.22 5.48 0.47
N ILE A 66 -5.91 4.21 0.19
CA ILE A 66 -6.03 3.65 -1.16
C ILE A 66 -7.50 3.55 -1.55
N ASP A 67 -8.36 3.07 -0.65
CA ASP A 67 -9.81 3.00 -0.88
C ASP A 67 -10.39 4.39 -1.17
N ASP A 68 -10.04 5.40 -0.36
CA ASP A 68 -10.48 6.78 -0.53
C ASP A 68 -9.98 7.40 -1.85
N TYR A 69 -8.74 7.11 -2.25
CA TYR A 69 -8.13 7.68 -3.46
C TYR A 69 -8.65 7.03 -4.75
N PHE A 70 -8.81 5.70 -4.77
CA PHE A 70 -9.22 4.96 -5.97
C PHE A 70 -10.72 4.64 -6.02
N GLY A 71 -11.48 4.93 -4.96
CA GLY A 71 -12.91 4.64 -4.87
C GLY A 71 -13.23 3.14 -4.79
N LEU A 72 -12.44 2.38 -4.03
CA LEU A 72 -12.51 0.91 -3.90
C LEU A 72 -13.30 0.42 -2.67
#